data_AF-A0A519P0H4-F1
#
_entry.id   AF-A0A519P0H4-F1
#
_cell.length_a   1.000
_cell.length_b   1.000
_cell.length_c   1.000
_cell.angle_alpha   90.00
_cell.angle_beta   90.00
_cell.angle_gamma   90.00
#
_symmetry.space_group_name_H-M   'P 1'
#
loop_
_entity.id
_entity.type
_entity.pdbx_description
1 polymer ?
#
loop_
_entity_poly.entity_id
_entity_poly.type
_entity_poly.pdbx_seq_one_letter_code
_entity_poly.pdbx_strand_id
1 'polypeptide(L)' 'VFTPRSTDAAEGDGWVTAVVWRAAEDRSDMLVFEALDIAKGPIAIAEMPRRVPFGFHGNWVAG' A
#
# COMPACT_ATOMS: atom_id res chain seq x y z
N VAL A 1 -1.98 -5.20 -0.32
CA VAL A 1 -1.84 -6.02 -1.55
C VAL A 1 -0.37 -6.00 -1.97
N PHE A 2 0.19 -7.15 -2.36
CA PHE A 2 1.58 -7.24 -2.85
C PHE A 2 1.65 -6.97 -4.36
N THR A 3 2.72 -6.32 -4.80
CA THR A 3 3.09 -6.10 -6.21
C THR A 3 4.57 -6.43 -6.38
N PRO A 4 4.96 -7.35 -7.28
CA PRO A 4 6.36 -7.73 -7.44
C PRO A 4 7.19 -6.60 -8.07
N ARG A 5 8.49 -6.56 -7.73
CA ARG A 5 9.43 -5.56 -8.29
C ARG A 5 9.57 -5.63 -9.81
N SER A 6 9.54 -6.85 -10.32
CA SER A 6 9.66 -7.22 -11.72
C SER A 6 9.05 -8.61 -11.93
N THR A 7 8.90 -9.04 -13.19
CA THR A 7 8.42 -10.39 -13.53
C THR A 7 9.33 -11.49 -12.97
N ASP A 8 10.64 -11.22 -12.87
CA ASP A 8 11.66 -12.18 -12.44
C ASP A 8 12.09 -11.97 -10.98
N ALA A 9 11.33 -11.17 -10.21
CA ALA A 9 11.66 -10.90 -8.82
C ALA A 9 11.54 -12.19 -7.97
N ALA A 10 12.41 -12.32 -6.97
CA ALA A 10 12.27 -13.39 -5.98
C ALA A 10 10.93 -13.23 -5.22
N GLU A 11 10.44 -14.33 -4.64
CA GLU A 11 9.23 -14.30 -3.83
C GLU A 11 9.34 -13.25 -2.72
N GLY A 12 8.35 -12.35 -2.66
CA GLY A 12 8.31 -11.26 -1.69
C GLY A 12 9.15 -10.03 -2.04
N ASP A 13 9.97 -10.04 -3.10
CA ASP A 13 10.68 -8.83 -3.54
C ASP A 13 9.75 -7.92 -4.36
N GLY A 14 9.43 -6.77 -3.79
CA GLY A 14 8.52 -5.80 -4.36
C GLY A 14 7.93 -4.90 -3.28
N TRP A 15 6.66 -4.56 -3.46
CA TRP A 15 5.97 -3.59 -2.62
C TRP A 15 4.69 -4.14 -2.02
N VAL A 16 4.34 -3.64 -0.85
CA VAL A 16 3.03 -3.83 -0.24
C VAL A 16 2.30 -2.50 -0.21
N THR A 17 1.07 -2.49 -0.72
CA THR A 17 0.17 -1.33 -0.64
C THR A 17 -0.94 -1.55 0.37
N ALA A 18 -1.30 -0.50 1.10
CA ALA A 18 -2.40 -0.51 2.07
C ALA A 18 -3.09 0.85 2.12
N VAL A 19 -4.41 0.86 2.31
CA VAL A 19 -5.15 2.09 2.63
C VAL A 19 -5.29 2.17 4.14
N VAL A 20 -4.89 3.30 4.72
CA VAL A 20 -5.04 3.57 6.16
C VAL A 20 -6.00 4.72 6.37
N TRP A 21 -6.82 4.66 7.43
CA TRP A 21 -7.63 5.79 7.86
C TRP A 21 -6.97 6.45 9.08
N ARG A 22 -6.64 7.73 8.94
CA ARG A 22 -6.16 8.59 10.02
C ARG A 22 -7.34 9.25 10.69
N ALA A 23 -7.85 8.61 11.75
CA ALA A 23 -9.06 9.05 12.43
C ALA A 23 -9.00 10.50 12.95
N ALA A 24 -7.82 10.95 13.41
CA ALA A 24 -7.62 12.32 13.90
C ALA A 24 -7.78 13.41 12.82
N GLU A 25 -7.61 13.04 11.55
CA GLU A 25 -7.63 13.95 10.39
C GLU A 25 -8.87 13.70 9.50
N ASP A 26 -9.72 12.73 9.86
CA ASP A 26 -10.80 12.18 9.02
C ASP A 26 -10.41 11.94 7.55
N ARG A 27 -9.18 11.46 7.34
CA ARG A 27 -8.57 11.27 6.01
C ARG A 27 -8.05 9.85 5.84
N SER A 28 -8.01 9.39 4.59
CA SER A 28 -7.31 8.15 4.25
C SER A 28 -6.05 8.42 3.43
N ASP A 29 -5.03 7.59 3.62
CA ASP A 29 -3.83 7.59 2.77
C ASP A 29 -3.66 6.21 2.13
N MET A 30 -3.14 6.16 0.91
CA MET A 30 -2.59 4.94 0.33
C MET A 30 -1.09 4.91 0.56
N LEU A 31 -0.66 3.94 1.36
CA LEU A 31 0.73 3.72 1.73
C LEU A 31 1.37 2.69 0.81
N VAL A 32 2.65 2.89 0.51
CA VAL A 32 3.51 1.92 -0.19
C VAL A 32 4.69 1.59 0.72
N PHE A 33 4.96 0.31 0.92
CA PHE A 33 6.07 -0.20 1.72
C PHE A 33 7.02 -1.04 0.87
N GLU A 34 8.30 -1.09 1.24
CA GLU A 34 9.20 -2.16 0.79
C GLU A 34 8.77 -3.48 1.45
N ALA A 35 8.43 -4.48 0.65
CA ALA A 35 7.81 -5.72 1.14
C ALA A 35 8.72 -6.50 2.12
N LEU A 36 10.03 -6.44 1.92
CA LEU A 36 11.02 -7.12 2.75
C LEU A 36 11.53 -6.30 3.95
N ASP A 37 11.09 -5.04 4.10
CA ASP A 37 11.48 -4.16 5.21
C ASP A 37 10.33 -3.25 5.63
N ILE A 38 9.23 -3.87 6.09
CA ILE A 38 8.02 -3.15 6.53
C ILE A 38 8.32 -2.22 7.72
N ALA A 39 9.26 -2.60 8.60
CA ALA A 39 9.59 -1.87 9.82
C ALA A 39 10.20 -0.49 9.55
N LYS A 40 10.83 -0.29 8.38
CA LYS A 40 11.29 1.02 7.90
C LYS A 40 10.16 2.04 7.72
N GLY A 41 8.92 1.57 7.60
CA GLY A 41 7.75 2.39 7.33
C GLY A 41 7.50 2.62 5.83
N PRO A 42 6.51 3.46 5.49
CA PRO A 42 6.13 3.68 4.10
C PRO A 42 7.23 4.43 3.33
N ILE A 43 7.57 3.96 2.13
CA ILE A 43 8.48 4.62 1.20
C ILE A 43 7.77 5.66 0.33
N ALA A 44 6.44 5.58 0.23
CA ALA A 44 5.61 6.59 -0.41
C ALA A 44 4.22 6.63 0.25
N ILE A 45 3.63 7.83 0.23
CA ILE A 45 2.29 8.11 0.78
C ILE A 45 1.54 8.91 -0.26
N ALA A 46 0.42 8.38 -0.73
CA ALA A 46 -0.56 9.14 -1.51
C ALA A 46 -1.70 9.57 -0.58
N GLU A 47 -1.81 10.86 -0.34
CA GLU A 47 -2.90 11.45 0.42
C GLU A 47 -4.20 11.40 -0.39
N MET A 48 -5.28 10.82 0.16
CA MET A 48 -6.55 10.76 -0.56
C MET A 48 -7.34 12.07 -0.35
N PRO A 49 -7.99 12.61 -1.40
CA PRO A 49 -8.76 13.86 -1.30
C PRO A 49 -10.04 13.73 -0.46
N ARG A 50 -10.36 12.52 0.01
CA ARG A 50 -11.50 12.18 0.87
C ARG A 50 -11.24 10.88 1.62
N ARG A 51 -11.98 10.65 2.71
CA ARG A 51 -11.97 9.37 3.42
C ARG A 51 -12.40 8.22 2.49
N VAL A 52 -11.63 7.14 2.51
CA VAL A 52 -12.01 5.85 1.92
C VAL A 52 -12.75 5.04 3.00
N PRO A 53 -14.02 4.64 2.80
CA PRO A 53 -14.74 3.81 3.76
C PRO A 53 -14.07 2.45 3.99
N PHE A 54 -14.35 1.80 5.12
CA PHE A 54 -13.89 0.43 5.36
C PHE A 54 -14.40 -0.50 4.26
N GLY A 55 -13.46 -1.05 3.49
CA GLY A 55 -13.72 -2.03 2.44
C GLY A 55 -13.58 -3.46 2.94
N PHE A 56 -13.56 -4.39 1.99
CA PHE A 56 -13.29 -5.80 2.25
C PHE A 56 -11.97 -6.24 1.60
N HIS A 57 -12.02 -6.64 0.33
CA HIS A 57 -10.88 -7.18 -0.41
C HIS A 57 -10.38 -6.20 -1.47
N GLY A 58 -9.14 -6.39 -1.91
CA GLY A 58 -8.54 -5.67 -3.02
C GLY A 58 -7.52 -6.55 -3.75
N ASN A 59 -7.25 -6.24 -5.01
CA ASN A 59 -6.28 -6.94 -5.84
C ASN A 59 -5.42 -5.94 -6.61
N TRP A 60 -4.24 -6.38 -7.03
CA TRP A 60 -3.38 -5.65 -7.95
C TRP A 60 -3.50 -6.28 -9.35
N VAL A 61 -3.56 -5.45 -10.37
CA VAL A 61 -3.56 -5.88 -11.78
C VAL A 61 -2.36 -5.24 -12.44
N ALA A 62 -1.49 -6.06 -13.03
CA ALA A 62 -0.37 -5.57 -13.83
C ALA A 62 -0.89 -4.87 -15.10
N GLY A 63 -0.21 -3.82 -15.52
CA GLY A 63 -0.47 -3.12 -16.78
C GLY A 63 0.18 -3.77 -17.97
#